data_AF-A0A7H4MXC9-F1
#
_entry.id   AF-A0A7H4MXC9-F1
#
_cell.length_a   1.000
_cell.length_b   1.000
_cell.length_c   1.000
_cell.angle_alpha   90.00
_cell.angle_beta   90.00
_cell.angle_gamma   90.00
#
_symmetry.space_group_name_H-M   'P 1'
#
loop_
_entity.id
_entity.type
_entity.pdbx_description
1 polymer ?
#
loop_
_entity_poly.entity_id
_entity_poly.type
_entity_poly.pdbx_seq_one_letter_code
_entity_poly.pdbx_strand_id
1 'polypeptide(L)'
;MKRASLITIALLSALSASHAAWAVDYPLPPANSRLIGENQFWTVQEGDRNLQAIARRFDTAAMLILEANDTIAPVQPKPGTQVLIPSQMLLPDVPREGIVVNLAELRLYYFPPGVNQVQVYPLGIGQQGLETPEMTTA
;
A
#
# COMPACT_ATOMS: atom_id res chain seq x y z
N MET A 1 47.47 -13.51 -1.29
CA MET A 1 46.56 -12.74 -0.42
C MET A 1 45.57 -11.81 -1.15
N LYS A 2 45.84 -11.35 -2.39
CA LYS A 2 44.92 -10.44 -3.12
C LYS A 2 43.68 -11.12 -3.78
N ARG A 3 43.78 -12.40 -4.14
CA ARG A 3 42.68 -13.13 -4.84
C ARG A 3 41.52 -13.51 -3.92
N ALA A 4 41.80 -13.82 -2.66
CA ALA A 4 40.75 -14.12 -1.68
C ALA A 4 39.86 -12.88 -1.43
N SER A 5 40.47 -11.69 -1.36
CA SER A 5 39.76 -10.41 -1.17
C SER A 5 38.77 -10.07 -2.29
N LEU A 6 39.14 -10.36 -3.56
CA LEU A 6 38.26 -10.12 -4.71
C LEU A 6 37.04 -11.04 -4.73
N ILE A 7 37.18 -12.29 -4.26
CA ILE A 7 36.06 -13.24 -4.15
C ILE A 7 35.10 -12.83 -3.04
N THR A 8 35.62 -12.37 -1.89
CA THR A 8 34.77 -11.88 -0.80
C THR A 8 34.00 -10.62 -1.17
N ILE A 9 34.63 -9.70 -1.92
CA ILE A 9 33.95 -8.48 -2.43
C ILE A 9 32.86 -8.85 -3.45
N ALA A 10 33.13 -9.80 -4.35
CA ALA A 10 32.14 -10.27 -5.33
C ALA A 10 30.93 -10.96 -4.65
N LEU A 11 31.16 -11.73 -3.58
CA LEU A 11 30.08 -12.36 -2.80
C LEU A 11 29.23 -11.32 -2.04
N LEU A 12 29.85 -10.31 -1.44
CA LEU A 12 29.12 -9.23 -0.76
C LEU A 12 28.30 -8.39 -1.76
N SER A 13 28.83 -8.14 -2.96
CA SER A 13 28.08 -7.42 -3.99
C SER A 13 26.87 -8.20 -4.53
N ALA A 14 26.93 -9.53 -4.53
CA ALA A 14 25.83 -10.38 -4.98
C ALA A 14 24.68 -10.46 -3.94
N LEU A 15 24.97 -10.26 -2.64
CA LEU A 15 23.95 -10.17 -1.59
C LEU A 15 23.21 -8.82 -1.56
N SER A 16 23.77 -7.78 -2.19
CA SER A 16 23.10 -6.47 -2.33
C SER A 16 22.10 -6.43 -3.49
N ALA A 17 21.88 -7.55 -4.19
CA ALA A 17 20.93 -7.62 -5.28
C ALA A 17 19.49 -7.73 -4.74
N SER A 18 18.69 -6.71 -5.07
CA SER A 18 17.22 -6.77 -5.17
C SER A 18 16.45 -6.70 -3.85
N HIS A 19 16.46 -5.53 -3.22
CA HIS A 19 15.22 -5.07 -2.56
C HIS A 19 14.28 -4.63 -3.67
N ALA A 20 13.57 -5.58 -4.30
CA ALA A 20 12.40 -5.21 -5.08
C ALA A 20 11.44 -4.51 -4.10
N ALA A 21 11.03 -3.28 -4.41
CA ALA A 21 9.89 -2.69 -3.73
C ALA A 21 8.68 -3.54 -4.13
N TRP A 22 8.05 -4.20 -3.16
CA TRP A 22 6.84 -4.97 -3.41
C TRP A 22 5.70 -3.96 -3.43
N ALA A 23 5.19 -3.66 -4.63
CA ALA A 23 3.86 -3.07 -4.72
C ALA A 23 2.85 -4.12 -4.29
N VAL A 24 1.73 -3.71 -3.71
CA VAL A 24 0.60 -4.64 -3.55
C VAL A 24 -0.04 -4.79 -4.93
N ASP A 25 0.43 -5.81 -5.65
CA ASP A 25 -0.08 -6.20 -6.95
C ASP A 25 -1.36 -7.04 -6.74
N TYR A 26 -2.49 -6.53 -7.22
CA TYR A 26 -3.75 -7.26 -7.20
C TYR A 26 -4.08 -7.75 -8.62
N PRO A 27 -4.45 -9.03 -8.80
CA PRO A 27 -4.97 -9.49 -10.09
C PRO A 27 -6.26 -8.73 -10.41
N LEU A 28 -6.46 -8.36 -11.68
CA LEU A 28 -7.71 -7.74 -12.07
C LEU A 28 -8.87 -8.75 -11.92
N PRO A 29 -9.99 -8.33 -11.31
CA PRO A 29 -11.16 -9.18 -11.18
C PRO A 29 -11.84 -9.35 -12.55
N PRO A 30 -12.74 -10.35 -12.70
CA PRO A 30 -13.56 -10.50 -13.89
C PRO A 30 -14.22 -9.19 -14.33
N ALA A 31 -14.50 -9.03 -15.63
CA ALA A 31 -14.95 -7.76 -16.21
C ALA A 31 -16.23 -7.18 -15.56
N ASN A 32 -17.09 -8.04 -15.01
CA ASN A 32 -18.32 -7.68 -14.30
C ASN A 32 -18.13 -7.49 -12.78
N SER A 33 -16.91 -7.52 -12.28
CA SER A 33 -16.57 -7.34 -10.87
C SER A 33 -15.55 -6.22 -10.70
N ARG A 34 -15.62 -5.56 -9.55
CA ARG A 34 -14.70 -4.49 -9.12
C ARG A 34 -14.04 -4.80 -7.78
N LEU A 35 -14.43 -5.87 -7.10
CA LEU A 35 -13.91 -6.21 -5.78
C LEU A 35 -12.52 -6.84 -5.91
N ILE A 36 -11.56 -6.27 -5.20
CA ILE A 36 -10.19 -6.78 -5.08
C ILE A 36 -9.74 -6.78 -3.62
N GLY A 37 -8.70 -7.56 -3.34
CA GLY A 37 -8.11 -7.66 -2.02
C GLY A 37 -9.02 -8.35 -1.00
N GLU A 38 -8.48 -8.53 0.20
CA GLU A 38 -9.16 -9.17 1.31
C GLU A 38 -8.88 -8.42 2.59
N ASN A 39 -9.89 -8.32 3.46
CA ASN A 39 -9.68 -7.77 4.79
C ASN A 39 -8.90 -8.78 5.63
N GLN A 40 -8.03 -8.29 6.50
CA GLN A 40 -7.23 -9.11 7.39
C GLN A 40 -7.21 -8.52 8.80
N PHE A 41 -7.08 -9.38 9.81
CA PHE A 41 -6.87 -8.93 11.18
C PHE A 41 -5.38 -8.93 11.51
N TRP A 42 -4.92 -7.85 12.13
CA TRP A 42 -3.58 -7.71 12.67
C TRP A 42 -3.64 -7.62 14.19
N THR A 43 -2.80 -8.39 14.86
CA THR A 43 -2.57 -8.22 16.31
C THR A 43 -1.41 -7.26 16.50
N VAL A 44 -1.67 -6.13 17.14
CA VAL A 44 -0.67 -5.09 17.39
C VAL A 44 0.52 -5.65 18.16
N GLN A 45 1.72 -5.39 17.65
CA GLN A 45 2.98 -5.84 18.23
C GLN A 45 3.65 -4.72 19.04
N GLU A 46 4.60 -5.03 19.92
CA GLU A 46 5.35 -4.01 20.68
C GLU A 46 6.10 -3.01 19.78
N GLY A 47 6.48 -3.42 18.57
CA GLY A 47 7.14 -2.55 17.59
C GLY A 47 6.20 -1.59 16.85
N ASP A 48 4.88 -1.80 16.92
CA ASP A 48 3.89 -1.00 16.22
C ASP A 48 3.59 0.29 16.99
N ARG A 49 4.48 1.27 16.86
CA ARG A 49 4.46 2.51 17.67
C ARG A 49 3.18 3.32 17.56
N ASN A 50 2.50 3.29 16.41
CA ASN A 50 1.26 4.01 16.13
C ASN A 50 0.54 3.41 14.90
N LEU A 51 -0.69 3.87 14.63
CA LEU A 51 -1.48 3.44 13.46
C LEU A 51 -0.75 3.71 12.14
N GLN A 52 0.06 4.77 12.03
CA GLN A 52 0.84 5.07 10.82
C GLN A 52 1.91 4.01 10.54
N ALA A 53 2.53 3.46 11.59
CA ALA A 53 3.50 2.38 11.48
C ALA A 53 2.84 1.09 10.99
N ILE A 54 1.63 0.79 11.50
CA ILE A 54 0.83 -0.35 11.06
C ILE A 54 0.38 -0.14 9.61
N ALA A 55 -0.18 1.02 9.28
CA ALA A 55 -0.62 1.40 7.94
C ALA A 55 0.48 1.22 6.88
N ARG A 56 1.72 1.67 7.18
CA ARG A 56 2.88 1.48 6.31
C ARG A 56 3.27 0.02 6.07
N ARG A 57 2.97 -0.90 7.00
CA ARG A 57 3.25 -2.33 6.84
C ARG A 57 2.30 -2.97 5.82
N PHE A 58 1.08 -2.43 5.72
CA PHE A 58 0.01 -2.97 4.90
C PHE A 58 -0.33 -2.10 3.69
N ASP A 59 0.54 -1.15 3.35
CA ASP A 59 0.36 -0.20 2.25
C ASP A 59 -1.05 0.42 2.18
N THR A 60 -1.54 0.85 3.35
CA THR A 60 -2.85 1.52 3.48
C THR A 60 -2.71 2.85 4.20
N ALA A 61 -3.80 3.63 4.26
CA ALA A 61 -3.84 4.87 5.01
C ALA A 61 -4.27 4.60 6.47
N ALA A 62 -3.60 5.26 7.42
CA ALA A 62 -3.95 5.14 8.84
C ALA A 62 -5.39 5.59 9.14
N MET A 63 -5.91 6.55 8.37
CA MET A 63 -7.30 7.00 8.46
C MET A 63 -8.30 5.89 8.10
N LEU A 64 -8.02 5.10 7.05
CA LEU A 64 -8.87 3.98 6.68
C LEU A 64 -8.88 2.88 7.76
N ILE A 65 -7.72 2.61 8.38
CA ILE A 65 -7.67 1.71 9.54
C ILE A 65 -8.51 2.26 10.68
N LEU A 66 -8.41 3.56 10.97
CA LEU A 66 -9.20 4.19 12.02
C LEU A 66 -10.71 4.09 11.74
N GLU A 67 -11.15 4.40 10.52
CA GLU A 67 -12.55 4.31 10.08
C GLU A 67 -13.09 2.87 10.12
N ALA A 68 -12.28 1.89 9.71
CA ALA A 68 -12.67 0.48 9.73
C ALA A 68 -12.75 -0.11 11.15
N ASN A 69 -12.22 0.60 12.15
CA ASN A 69 -12.17 0.13 13.52
C ASN A 69 -12.68 1.23 14.47
N ASP A 70 -14.01 1.41 14.46
CA ASP A 70 -14.77 2.39 15.24
C ASP A 70 -14.49 2.35 16.77
N THR A 71 -13.76 1.33 17.26
CA THR A 71 -13.46 1.07 18.67
C THR A 71 -12.01 1.30 19.11
N ILE A 72 -11.05 1.59 18.21
CA ILE A 72 -9.65 1.90 18.61
C ILE A 72 -9.50 3.41 18.83
N ALA A 73 -9.97 3.86 19.99
CA ALA A 73 -9.88 5.24 20.42
C ALA A 73 -8.46 5.82 20.66
N PRO A 74 -7.32 5.08 20.53
CA PRO A 74 -6.01 5.72 20.47
C PRO A 74 -5.29 5.54 19.13
N VAL A 75 -4.69 6.64 18.62
CA VAL A 75 -3.67 6.67 17.54
C VAL A 75 -2.50 5.70 17.81
N GLN A 76 -2.35 5.28 19.07
CA GLN A 76 -1.37 4.31 19.56
C GLN A 76 -2.11 3.12 20.18
N PRO A 77 -2.51 2.12 19.38
CA PRO A 77 -3.14 0.93 19.93
C PRO A 77 -2.14 0.14 20.78
N LYS A 78 -2.62 -0.49 21.85
CA LYS A 78 -1.75 -1.28 22.76
C LYS A 78 -1.40 -2.63 22.10
N PRO A 79 -0.20 -3.18 22.35
CA PRO A 79 0.13 -4.54 21.95
C PRO A 79 -0.94 -5.54 22.40
N GLY A 80 -1.26 -6.52 21.54
CA GLY A 80 -2.34 -7.49 21.75
C GLY A 80 -3.74 -7.02 21.30
N THR A 81 -3.90 -5.75 20.92
CA THR A 81 -5.16 -5.26 20.32
C THR A 81 -5.33 -5.87 18.93
N GLN A 82 -6.53 -6.38 18.62
CA GLN A 82 -6.87 -6.75 17.24
C GLN A 82 -7.33 -5.54 16.45
N VAL A 83 -6.80 -5.40 15.24
CA VAL A 83 -7.08 -4.31 14.30
C VAL A 83 -7.46 -4.92 12.96
N LEU A 84 -8.62 -4.54 12.43
CA LEU A 84 -9.03 -4.83 11.07
C LEU A 84 -8.21 -3.96 10.11
N ILE A 85 -7.54 -4.58 9.16
CA ILE A 85 -6.84 -3.91 8.07
C ILE A 85 -7.75 -3.96 6.84
N PRO A 86 -8.29 -2.80 6.39
CA PRO A 86 -9.23 -2.74 5.27
C PRO A 86 -8.49 -2.77 3.92
N SER A 87 -7.92 -3.91 3.58
CA SER A 87 -7.24 -4.14 2.30
C SER A 87 -8.20 -4.59 1.19
N GLN A 88 -9.47 -4.88 1.50
CA GLN A 88 -10.50 -5.10 0.48
C GLN A 88 -11.04 -3.77 -0.04
N MET A 89 -11.21 -3.65 -1.36
CA MET A 89 -11.66 -2.41 -1.99
C MET A 89 -12.36 -2.66 -3.32
N LEU A 90 -13.12 -1.66 -3.76
CA LEU A 90 -13.68 -1.62 -5.09
C LEU A 90 -12.76 -0.80 -6.00
N LEU A 91 -12.40 -1.36 -7.15
CA LEU A 91 -11.79 -0.59 -8.22
C LEU A 91 -12.67 0.61 -8.58
N PRO A 92 -12.11 1.79 -8.90
CA PRO A 92 -12.89 2.94 -9.36
C PRO A 92 -13.68 2.64 -10.64
N ASP A 93 -14.80 3.34 -10.85
CA ASP A 93 -15.68 3.14 -12.01
C ASP A 93 -15.22 3.93 -13.24
N VAL A 94 -13.99 3.68 -13.67
CA VAL A 94 -13.32 4.41 -14.74
C VAL A 94 -12.52 3.44 -15.61
N PRO A 95 -12.03 3.85 -16.80
CA PRO A 95 -11.13 3.02 -17.59
C PRO A 95 -9.94 2.53 -16.76
N ARG A 96 -9.65 1.22 -16.82
CA ARG A 96 -8.54 0.56 -16.12
C ARG A 96 -7.24 0.76 -16.87
N GLU A 97 -6.84 2.02 -17.04
CA GLU A 97 -5.70 2.44 -17.83
C GLU A 97 -4.88 3.49 -17.09
N GLY A 98 -3.55 3.36 -17.15
CA GLY A 98 -2.64 4.36 -16.60
C GLY A 98 -2.83 4.56 -15.10
N ILE A 99 -2.83 5.81 -14.66
CA ILE A 99 -2.94 6.19 -13.25
C ILE A 99 -4.33 6.78 -12.98
N VAL A 100 -4.99 6.25 -11.96
CA VAL A 100 -6.25 6.78 -11.41
C VAL A 100 -6.01 7.16 -9.96
N VAL A 101 -6.25 8.42 -9.62
CA VAL A 101 -6.16 8.92 -8.25
C VAL A 101 -7.57 9.05 -7.68
N ASN A 102 -7.85 8.34 -6.58
CA ASN A 102 -9.11 8.44 -5.84
C ASN A 102 -8.84 9.15 -4.51
N LEU A 103 -9.22 10.43 -4.44
CA LEU A 103 -9.00 11.27 -3.25
C LEU A 103 -9.84 10.82 -2.06
N ALA A 104 -11.07 10.32 -2.28
CA ALA A 104 -11.97 9.89 -1.22
C ALA A 104 -11.46 8.63 -0.51
N GLU A 105 -10.72 7.78 -1.21
CA GLU A 105 -10.13 6.57 -0.64
C GLU A 105 -8.64 6.73 -0.30
N LEU A 106 -8.04 7.89 -0.55
CA LEU A 106 -6.59 8.12 -0.37
C LEU A 106 -5.74 7.06 -1.09
N ARG A 107 -6.14 6.69 -2.31
CA ARG A 107 -5.50 5.64 -3.10
C ARG A 107 -5.16 6.09 -4.51
N LEU A 108 -3.99 5.67 -4.96
CA LEU A 108 -3.60 5.69 -6.37
C LEU A 108 -3.66 4.27 -6.91
N TYR A 109 -4.35 4.10 -8.04
CA TYR A 109 -4.45 2.87 -8.79
C TYR A 109 -3.62 3.02 -10.07
N TYR A 110 -2.64 2.14 -10.28
CA TYR A 110 -1.88 2.07 -11.51
C TYR A 110 -2.20 0.78 -12.26
N PHE A 111 -2.63 0.93 -13.51
CA PHE A 111 -2.95 -0.15 -14.44
C PHE A 111 -1.83 -0.28 -15.48
N PRO A 112 -0.79 -1.10 -15.21
CA PRO A 112 0.32 -1.28 -16.14
C PRO A 112 -0.15 -1.84 -17.50
N PRO A 113 0.34 -1.29 -18.62
CA PRO A 113 -0.09 -1.72 -19.95
C PRO A 113 0.29 -3.17 -20.21
N GLY A 114 -0.66 -3.95 -20.74
CA GLY A 114 -0.44 -5.34 -21.12
C GLY A 114 -0.36 -6.34 -19.96
N VAL A 115 -0.61 -5.90 -18.72
CA VAL A 115 -0.59 -6.77 -17.54
C VAL A 115 -1.98 -6.82 -16.92
N ASN A 116 -2.48 -8.02 -16.61
CA ASN A 116 -3.81 -8.21 -16.00
C ASN A 116 -3.78 -8.00 -14.47
N GLN A 117 -3.23 -6.87 -14.03
CA GLN A 117 -3.11 -6.51 -12.63
C GLN A 117 -3.32 -5.01 -12.40
N VAL A 118 -3.54 -4.65 -11.16
CA VAL A 118 -3.58 -3.27 -10.68
C VAL A 118 -2.62 -3.15 -9.49
N GLN A 119 -1.89 -2.06 -9.45
CA GLN A 119 -1.04 -1.72 -8.31
C GLN A 119 -1.74 -0.62 -7.52
N VAL A 120 -1.88 -0.81 -6.22
CA VAL A 120 -2.55 0.16 -5.35
C VAL A 120 -1.55 0.74 -4.37
N TYR A 121 -1.53 2.07 -4.30
CA TYR A 121 -0.64 2.81 -3.42
C TYR A 121 -1.44 3.74 -2.50
N PRO A 122 -1.11 3.82 -1.20
CA PRO A 122 -1.67 4.84 -0.33
C PRO A 122 -1.13 6.21 -0.77
N LEU A 123 -2.00 7.22 -0.75
CA LEU A 123 -1.71 8.58 -1.19
C LEU A 123 -2.00 9.58 -0.08
N GLY A 124 -1.12 10.56 0.10
CA GLY A 124 -1.42 11.78 0.84
C GLY A 124 -1.96 12.86 -0.09
N ILE A 125 -2.96 13.61 0.35
CA ILE A 125 -3.57 14.69 -0.44
C ILE A 125 -3.15 16.07 0.07
N GLY A 126 -3.31 17.07 -0.79
CA GLY A 126 -3.11 18.47 -0.44
C GLY A 126 -4.04 18.94 0.70
N GLN A 127 -3.54 19.86 1.52
CA GLN A 127 -4.36 20.50 2.55
C GLN A 127 -5.36 21.48 1.93
N GLN A 128 -6.36 21.89 2.70
CA GLN A 128 -7.29 22.93 2.27
C GLN A 128 -6.55 24.22 1.88
N GLY A 129 -6.86 24.77 0.71
CA GLY A 129 -6.16 25.88 0.06
C GLY A 129 -4.92 25.48 -0.76
N LEU A 130 -4.54 24.21 -0.74
CA LEU A 130 -3.46 23.59 -1.54
C LEU A 130 -3.93 22.22 -2.06
N GLU A 131 -5.19 22.12 -2.46
CA GLU A 131 -5.86 20.87 -2.80
C GLU A 131 -5.15 20.13 -3.94
N THR A 132 -5.18 18.80 -3.88
CA THR A 132 -4.81 17.99 -5.04
C THR A 132 -5.82 18.26 -6.17
N PRO A 133 -5.38 18.70 -7.36
CA PRO A 133 -6.30 19.06 -8.42
C PRO A 133 -7.15 17.87 -8.90
N GLU A 134 -8.43 18.12 -9.13
CA GLU A 134 -9.31 17.19 -9.81
C GLU A 134 -9.24 17.47 -11.32
N MET A 135 -8.52 16.63 -12.06
CA MET A 135 -8.35 16.78 -13.50
C MET A 135 -7.99 15.46 -14.18
N THR A 136 -8.04 15.47 -15.52
CA THR A 136 -7.44 14.44 -16.37
C THR A 136 -6.23 15.04 -17.08
N THR A 137 -5.08 14.36 -17.03
CA THR A 137 -3.89 14.72 -17.79
C THR A 137 -3.85 13.95 -19.10
N ALA A 138 -3.33 14.58 -20.16
CA ALA A 138 -3.11 13.96 -21.47
C ALA A 138 -1.72 13.32 -21.58
#